data_AF-A0A974ALJ0-F1
#
_entry.id   AF-A0A974ALJ0-F1
#
_cell.length_a   1.000
_cell.length_b   1.000
_cell.length_c   1.000
_cell.angle_alpha   90.00
_cell.angle_beta   90.00
_cell.angle_gamma   90.00
#
_symmetry.space_group_name_H-M   'P 1'
#
loop_
_entity.id
_entity.type
_entity.pdbx_description
1 polymer ?
#
loop_
_entity_poly.entity_id
_entity_poly.type
_entity_poly.pdbx_seq_one_letter_code
_entity_poly.pdbx_strand_id
1 'polypeptide(L)' 'MTHLRGYKADAAQVSEPSHETLTRANIGVIWFQLEVRGVPVHVQHMGTGANAIDAAYRVIGELGRMEVE' A
#
# COMPACT_ATOMS: atom_id res chain seq x y z
N MET A 1 10.39 -7.43 -11.80
CA MET A 1 11.27 -7.38 -12.99
C MET A 1 11.86 -5.99 -13.08
N THR A 2 13.17 -5.85 -12.94
CA THR A 2 13.83 -4.55 -13.14
C THR A 2 14.13 -4.42 -14.62
N HIS A 3 13.43 -3.52 -15.32
CA HIS A 3 13.72 -3.22 -16.73
C HIS A 3 14.97 -2.33 -16.77
N LEU A 4 16.12 -2.88 -17.16
CA LEU A 4 17.36 -2.12 -17.26
C LEU A 4 17.83 -2.05 -18.72
N ARG A 5 18.00 -0.82 -19.23
CA ARG A 5 18.61 -0.52 -20.54
C ARG A 5 20.12 -0.28 -20.47
N GLY A 6 20.69 -0.13 -19.26
CA GLY A 6 22.14 -0.08 -19.04
C GLY A 6 22.81 1.29 -19.18
N TYR A 7 22.08 2.40 -19.07
CA TYR A 7 22.66 3.76 -19.12
C TYR A 7 23.68 4.00 -17.98
N LYS A 8 24.75 4.75 -18.28
CA LYS A 8 25.84 5.10 -17.34
C LYS A 8 26.21 6.57 -17.46
N ALA A 9 26.66 7.17 -16.35
CA ALA A 9 27.17 8.53 -16.24
C ALA A 9 28.02 8.68 -14.97
N ASP A 10 28.80 9.76 -14.85
CA ASP A 10 29.57 10.08 -13.64
C ASP A 10 28.69 10.54 -12.47
N ALA A 11 27.50 11.08 -12.76
CA ALA A 11 26.51 11.51 -11.78
C ALA A 11 25.08 11.46 -12.36
N ALA A 12 24.07 11.45 -11.48
CA ALA A 12 22.66 11.60 -11.82
C ALA A 12 21.98 12.60 -10.89
N GLN A 13 21.16 13.48 -11.46
CA GLN A 13 20.35 14.45 -10.73
C GLN A 13 18.87 14.25 -11.08
N VAL A 14 18.02 14.18 -10.07
CA VAL A 14 16.56 14.12 -10.23
C VAL A 14 15.98 15.41 -9.66
N SER A 15 15.36 16.23 -10.51
CA SER A 15 14.81 17.54 -10.13
C SER A 15 13.44 17.43 -9.46
N GLU A 16 13.41 16.82 -8.28
CA GLU A 16 12.22 16.78 -7.43
C GLU A 16 11.90 18.17 -6.84
N PRO A 17 10.63 18.45 -6.48
CA PRO A 17 10.22 19.69 -5.82
C PRO A 17 10.74 19.74 -4.37
N SER A 18 12.06 19.83 -4.21
CA SER A 18 12.81 19.74 -2.95
C SER A 18 13.09 21.11 -2.31
N HIS A 19 12.40 22.16 -2.76
CA HIS A 19 12.57 23.54 -2.25
C HIS A 19 14.05 24.01 -2.26
N GLU A 20 14.78 23.73 -3.34
CA GLU A 20 16.20 24.10 -3.51
C GLU A 20 17.14 23.46 -2.46
N THR A 21 16.73 22.32 -1.88
CA THR A 21 17.54 21.56 -0.92
C THR A 21 17.98 20.21 -1.47
N LEU A 22 19.03 19.64 -0.87
CA LEU A 22 19.50 18.29 -1.22
C LEU A 22 18.85 17.24 -0.31
N THR A 23 18.03 16.37 -0.90
CA THR A 23 17.48 15.21 -0.20
C THR A 23 18.59 14.21 0.15
N ARG A 24 18.93 14.10 1.43
CA ARG A 24 20.02 13.21 1.90
C ARG A 24 19.62 11.74 1.98
N ALA A 25 18.35 11.45 2.19
CA ALA A 25 17.81 10.10 2.31
C ALA A 25 16.32 10.11 1.95
N ASN A 26 15.86 9.00 1.38
CA ASN A 26 14.45 8.73 1.07
C ASN A 26 14.03 7.42 1.73
N ILE A 27 12.74 7.32 2.06
CA ILE A 27 12.14 6.05 2.47
C ILE A 27 11.86 5.18 1.25
N GLY A 28 11.94 3.86 1.44
CA GLY A 28 11.38 2.91 0.47
C GLY A 28 9.86 2.82 0.62
N VAL A 29 9.19 2.32 -0.41
CA VAL A 29 7.75 2.02 -0.38
C VAL A 29 7.50 0.58 -0.82
N ILE A 30 6.54 -0.08 -0.17
CA ILE A 30 6.06 -1.42 -0.54
C ILE A 30 4.60 -1.29 -0.95
N TRP A 31 4.27 -1.81 -2.12
CA TRP A 31 2.90 -1.91 -2.60
C TRP A 31 2.48 -3.37 -2.50
N PHE A 32 1.36 -3.63 -1.83
CA PHE A 32 0.82 -4.97 -1.67
C PHE A 32 -0.71 -4.94 -1.74
N GLN A 33 -1.30 -6.09 -2.07
CA GLN A 33 -2.75 -6.26 -2.14
C GLN A 33 -3.18 -7.30 -1.10
N LEU A 34 -4.27 -7.00 -0.39
CA LEU A 34 -4.93 -7.95 0.50
C LEU A 34 -6.24 -8.41 -0.12
N GLU A 35 -6.40 -9.72 -0.27
CA GLU A 35 -7.66 -10.33 -0.69
C GLU A 35 -8.43 -10.81 0.55
N VAL A 36 -9.58 -10.20 0.80
CA VAL A 36 -10.47 -10.56 1.91
C VAL A 36 -11.63 -11.37 1.37
N ARG A 37 -11.80 -12.58 1.89
CA ARG A 37 -12.90 -13.49 1.51
C ARG A 37 -13.93 -13.58 2.62
N GLY A 38 -15.20 -13.51 2.23
CA GLY A 38 -16.35 -13.71 3.10
C GLY A 38 -17.02 -15.05 2.87
N VAL A 39 -18.13 -15.28 3.57
CA VAL A 39 -19.05 -16.41 3.35
C VAL A 39 -20.35 -15.82 2.81
N PRO A 40 -20.63 -15.95 1.50
CA PRO A 40 -21.78 -15.32 0.88
C PRO A 40 -23.08 -16.01 1.29
N VAL A 41 -24.05 -15.23 1.75
CA VAL A 41 -25.40 -15.69 2.11
C VAL A 41 -26.43 -14.65 1.69
N HIS A 42 -27.70 -15.05 1.54
CA HIS A 42 -28.79 -14.10 1.31
C HIS A 42 -28.90 -13.13 2.50
N VAL A 43 -29.16 -11.85 2.23
CA VAL A 43 -29.14 -10.78 3.25
C VAL A 43 -30.09 -11.05 4.43
N GLN A 44 -31.20 -11.75 4.21
CA GLN A 44 -32.13 -12.17 5.26
C GLN A 44 -31.49 -13.08 6.32
N HIS A 45 -30.42 -13.80 5.98
CA HIS A 45 -29.67 -14.70 6.86
C HIS A 45 -28.25 -14.17 7.14
N MET A 46 -28.05 -12.84 7.08
CA MET A 46 -26.75 -12.19 7.31
C MET A 46 -25.97 -12.74 8.51
N GLY A 47 -26.65 -13.11 9.60
CA GLY A 47 -26.02 -13.65 10.80
C GLY A 47 -25.34 -15.02 10.63
N THR A 48 -25.57 -15.74 9.53
CA THR A 48 -24.94 -17.04 9.24
C THR A 48 -23.82 -16.96 8.20
N GLY A 49 -23.50 -15.76 7.70
CA GLY A 49 -22.44 -15.53 6.72
C GLY A 49 -21.34 -14.61 7.26
N ALA A 50 -20.43 -14.20 6.37
CA ALA A 50 -19.37 -13.24 6.68
C ALA A 50 -19.22 -12.24 5.54
N ASN A 51 -19.38 -10.96 5.84
CA ASN A 51 -19.23 -9.88 4.86
C ASN A 51 -17.74 -9.52 4.68
N ALA A 52 -17.21 -9.75 3.48
CA ALA A 52 -15.84 -9.42 3.14
C ALA A 52 -15.55 -7.90 3.21
N ILE A 53 -16.54 -7.07 2.93
CA ILE A 53 -16.40 -5.60 2.93
C ILE A 53 -16.19 -5.10 4.36
N ASP A 54 -17.03 -5.53 5.31
CA ASP A 54 -16.89 -5.16 6.72
C ASP A 54 -15.56 -5.66 7.30
N ALA A 55 -15.13 -6.87 6.92
CA ALA A 55 -13.83 -7.40 7.29
C ALA A 55 -12.67 -6.58 6.71
N ALA A 56 -12.76 -6.15 5.45
CA ALA A 56 -11.75 -5.29 4.83
C ALA A 56 -11.62 -3.94 5.55
N TYR A 57 -12.73 -3.31 5.95
CA TYR A 57 -12.69 -2.09 6.75
C TYR A 57 -12.00 -2.28 8.11
N ARG A 58 -12.17 -3.43 8.75
CA ARG A 58 -11.45 -3.75 10.00
C ARG A 58 -9.94 -3.83 9.75
N VAL A 59 -9.51 -4.50 8.70
CA VAL A 59 -8.09 -4.58 8.34
C VAL A 59 -7.50 -3.20 8.06
N ILE A 60 -8.22 -2.35 7.32
CA ILE A 60 -7.81 -0.96 7.08
C ILE A 60 -7.66 -0.20 8.40
N GLY A 61 -8.61 -0.37 9.33
CA GLY A 61 -8.55 0.26 10.65
C GLY A 61 -7.31 -0.17 11.45
N GLU A 62 -7.00 -1.46 11.49
CA GLU A 62 -5.81 -1.95 12.20
C GLU A 62 -4.51 -1.52 11.54
N LEU A 63 -4.44 -1.49 10.21
CA LEU A 63 -3.27 -0.93 9.50
C LEU A 63 -3.06 0.54 9.86
N GLY A 64 -4.12 1.34 9.91
CA GLY A 64 -4.02 2.74 10.34
C GLY A 64 -3.58 2.91 11.80
N ARG A 65 -3.90 1.95 12.68
CA ARG A 65 -3.38 1.95 14.07
C ARG A 65 -1.89 1.64 14.11
N MET A 66 -1.43 0.68 13.29
CA MET A 66 -0.01 0.33 13.18
C MET A 66 0.83 1.49 12.62
N GLU A 67 0.29 2.33 11.75
CA GLU A 67 1.03 3.49 11.20
C GLU A 67 1.30 4.59 12.23
N VAL A 68 0.56 4.62 13.33
CA VAL A 68 0.70 5.63 14.40
C VAL A 68 1.59 5.15 15.55
N GLU A 69 1.92 3.86 15.60
CA GLU A 69 2.91 3.28 16.53
C GLU A 69 4.34 3.70 16.17
#